data_AF-A0A4Q5TSC2-F1
#
_entry.id   AF-A0A4Q5TSC2-F1
#
_cell.length_a   1.000
_cell.length_b   1.000
_cell.length_c   1.000
_cell.angle_alpha   90.00
_cell.angle_beta   90.00
_cell.angle_gamma   90.00
#
_symmetry.space_group_name_H-M   'P 1'
#
loop_
_entity.id
_entity.type
_entity.pdbx_description
1 polymer ?
#
loop_
_entity_poly.entity_id
_entity_poly.type
_entity_poly.pdbx_seq_one_letter_code
_entity_poly.pdbx_strand_id
1 'polypeptide(L)'
;MDKKLKDILSNLNPDVDQETLMAYLQGQLQAEQRHEVERQLAGNDFDSDAMDGLQELQDKKKISSIVEQLNRDLKKKTERKKQRRKKLELPNQNWLWISAMILLLLIVFSYLIIHKMRNP
;
A
#
# COMPACT_ATOMS: atom_id res chain seq x y z
N MET A 1 -3.90 -13.73 -14.03
CA MET A 1 -2.56 -14.18 -13.61
C MET A 1 -1.81 -13.02 -12.98
N ASP A 2 -1.93 -12.94 -11.66
CA ASP A 2 -0.88 -12.66 -10.65
C ASP A 2 0.25 -11.63 -10.85
N LYS A 3 0.01 -10.50 -11.52
CA LYS A 3 0.98 -9.37 -11.46
C LYS A 3 1.28 -8.88 -10.04
N LYS A 4 0.38 -9.11 -9.08
CA LYS A 4 0.52 -8.63 -7.69
C LYS A 4 1.32 -9.53 -6.77
N LEU A 5 1.38 -10.83 -7.07
CA LEU A 5 2.25 -11.73 -6.31
C LEU A 5 3.71 -11.33 -6.52
N LYS A 6 4.06 -10.94 -7.76
CA LYS A 6 5.38 -10.43 -8.16
C LYS A 6 5.90 -9.33 -7.21
N ASP A 7 5.10 -8.29 -6.96
CA ASP A 7 5.54 -7.11 -6.21
C ASP A 7 5.98 -7.37 -4.75
N ILE A 8 5.53 -8.44 -4.09
CA ILE A 8 5.71 -8.62 -2.64
C ILE A 8 6.92 -9.48 -2.30
N LEU A 9 7.27 -10.45 -3.16
CA LEU A 9 8.50 -11.22 -3.00
C LEU A 9 9.70 -10.56 -3.70
N SER A 10 9.49 -9.68 -4.69
CA SER A 10 10.57 -8.84 -5.26
C SER A 10 11.27 -7.94 -4.23
N ASN A 11 10.65 -7.72 -3.06
CA ASN A 11 11.23 -6.93 -1.97
C ASN A 11 11.94 -7.76 -0.90
N LEU A 12 11.85 -9.11 -0.94
CA LEU A 12 12.58 -9.97 0.00
C LEU A 12 14.06 -10.08 -0.38
N ASN A 13 14.35 -10.18 -1.68
CA ASN A 13 15.73 -10.13 -2.17
C ASN A 13 15.72 -9.60 -3.63
N PRO A 14 16.35 -8.46 -3.94
CA PRO A 14 16.36 -7.89 -5.29
C PRO A 14 17.10 -8.77 -6.31
N ASP A 15 17.91 -9.73 -5.85
CA ASP A 15 18.80 -10.51 -6.70
C ASP A 15 18.20 -11.85 -7.20
N VAL A 16 17.08 -12.34 -6.64
CA VAL A 16 16.46 -13.60 -7.06
C VAL A 16 15.01 -13.40 -7.53
N ASP A 17 14.74 -13.81 -8.78
CA ASP A 17 13.40 -13.71 -9.36
C ASP A 17 12.39 -14.64 -8.65
N GLN A 18 11.17 -14.13 -8.45
CA GLN A 18 10.11 -14.82 -7.74
C GLN A 18 9.65 -16.09 -8.46
N GLU A 19 9.62 -16.07 -9.79
CA GLU A 19 9.23 -17.26 -10.56
C GLU A 19 10.22 -18.39 -10.31
N THR A 20 11.52 -18.07 -10.21
CA THR A 20 12.59 -19.02 -9.87
C THR A 20 12.44 -19.55 -8.45
N LEU A 21 12.15 -18.71 -7.45
CA LEU A 21 11.92 -19.15 -6.06
C LEU A 21 10.70 -20.09 -5.95
N MET A 22 9.61 -19.79 -6.66
CA MET A 22 8.43 -20.65 -6.71
C MET A 22 8.74 -22.00 -7.36
N ALA A 23 9.50 -22.01 -8.47
CA ALA A 23 9.94 -23.24 -9.12
C ALA A 23 10.89 -24.06 -8.23
N TYR A 24 11.78 -23.39 -7.46
CA TYR A 24 12.65 -24.02 -6.48
C TYR A 24 11.85 -24.76 -5.42
N LEU A 25 10.90 -24.06 -4.79
CA LEU A 25 10.01 -24.62 -3.78
C LEU A 25 9.24 -25.81 -4.33
N GLN A 26 8.69 -25.72 -5.54
CA GLN A 26 7.91 -26.79 -6.18
C GLN A 26 8.76 -27.97 -6.67
N GLY A 27 10.09 -27.88 -6.63
CA GLY A 27 10.98 -28.95 -7.10
C GLY A 27 11.10 -29.06 -8.62
N GLN A 28 10.82 -27.98 -9.34
CA GLN A 28 10.83 -27.94 -10.81
C GLN A 28 12.14 -27.43 -11.41
N LEU A 29 13.09 -26.97 -10.58
CA LEU A 29 14.42 -26.52 -11.02
C LEU A 29 15.41 -27.68 -11.16
N GLN A 30 16.33 -27.54 -12.12
CA GLN A 30 17.46 -28.46 -12.30
C GLN A 30 18.49 -28.29 -11.16
N ALA A 31 19.33 -29.30 -10.93
CA ALA A 31 20.30 -29.31 -9.84
C ALA A 31 21.25 -28.09 -9.87
N GLU A 32 21.77 -27.72 -11.04
CA GLU A 32 22.61 -26.53 -11.23
C GLU A 32 21.91 -25.24 -10.75
N GLN A 33 20.66 -25.06 -11.18
CA GLN A 33 19.86 -23.85 -10.89
C GLN A 33 19.47 -23.77 -9.41
N ARG A 34 19.18 -24.92 -8.79
CA ARG A 34 18.90 -24.99 -7.35
C ARG A 34 20.09 -24.51 -6.53
N HIS A 35 21.28 -24.93 -6.91
CA HIS A 35 22.50 -24.60 -6.18
C HIS A 35 22.90 -23.12 -6.37
N GLU A 36 22.54 -22.51 -7.49
CA GLU A 36 22.68 -21.08 -7.71
C GLU A 36 21.73 -20.26 -6.81
N VAL A 37 20.48 -20.67 -6.70
CA VAL A 37 19.49 -20.06 -5.78
C VAL A 37 19.95 -20.18 -4.32
N GLU A 38 20.42 -21.35 -3.90
CA GLU A 38 20.95 -21.56 -2.54
C GLU A 38 22.15 -20.66 -2.24
N ARG A 39 23.07 -20.48 -3.21
CA ARG A 39 24.20 -19.55 -3.06
C ARG A 39 23.76 -18.10 -2.93
N GLN A 40 22.74 -17.69 -3.67
CA GLN A 40 22.20 -16.33 -3.60
C GLN A 40 21.48 -16.08 -2.27
N LEU A 41 20.72 -17.05 -1.77
CA LEU A 41 20.02 -16.96 -0.48
C LEU A 41 20.98 -17.04 0.72
N ALA A 42 22.10 -17.76 0.61
CA ALA A 42 23.12 -17.85 1.65
C ALA A 42 23.82 -16.49 1.94
N GLY A 43 23.60 -15.47 1.12
CA GLY A 43 24.10 -14.11 1.37
C GLY A 43 23.38 -13.38 2.50
N ASN A 44 22.24 -13.89 2.98
CA ASN A 44 21.43 -13.25 4.01
C ASN A 44 20.79 -14.30 4.94
N ASP A 45 21.22 -14.32 6.20
CA ASP A 45 20.73 -15.26 7.23
C ASP A 45 19.20 -15.22 7.39
N PHE A 46 18.57 -14.06 7.14
CA PHE A 46 17.11 -13.93 7.19
C PHE A 46 16.42 -14.65 6.03
N ASP A 47 16.99 -14.57 4.83
CA ASP A 47 16.40 -15.18 3.64
C ASP A 47 16.57 -16.70 3.67
N SER A 48 17.69 -17.20 4.20
CA SER A 48 17.89 -18.64 4.40
C SER A 48 16.91 -19.20 5.43
N ASP A 49 16.74 -18.55 6.58
CA ASP A 49 15.81 -19.01 7.63
C ASP A 49 14.35 -18.97 7.14
N ALA A 50 13.98 -17.90 6.42
CA ALA A 50 12.65 -17.80 5.81
C ALA A 50 12.42 -18.88 4.74
N MET A 51 13.44 -19.22 3.95
CA MET A 51 13.34 -20.26 2.93
C MET A 51 13.14 -21.64 3.56
N ASP A 52 13.90 -21.97 4.61
CA ASP A 52 13.78 -23.23 5.33
C ASP A 52 12.37 -23.40 5.91
N GLY A 53 11.82 -22.35 6.54
CA GLY A 53 10.44 -22.37 7.02
C GLY A 53 9.38 -22.56 5.92
N LEU A 54 9.62 -22.05 4.70
CA LEU A 54 8.74 -22.29 3.56
C LEU A 54 8.89 -23.70 2.98
N GLN A 55 10.06 -24.32 3.10
CA GLN A 55 10.29 -25.70 2.66
C GLN A 55 9.60 -26.73 3.56
N GLU A 56 9.48 -26.45 4.86
CA GLU A 56 8.77 -27.31 5.82
C GLU A 56 7.26 -27.43 5.57
N LEU A 57 6.70 -26.53 4.75
CA LEU A 57 5.29 -26.60 4.36
C LEU A 57 5.02 -27.84 3.50
N GLN A 58 4.21 -28.76 4.03
CA GLN A 58 3.86 -30.02 3.36
C GLN A 58 3.20 -29.82 1.99
N ASP A 59 2.39 -28.77 1.83
CA ASP A 59 1.64 -28.51 0.61
C ASP A 59 2.13 -27.24 -0.10
N LYS A 60 3.17 -27.42 -0.90
CA LYS A 60 3.82 -26.37 -1.68
C LYS A 60 2.89 -25.71 -2.70
N LYS A 61 1.80 -26.37 -3.10
CA LYS A 61 0.77 -25.79 -3.98
C LYS A 61 -0.10 -24.76 -3.26
N LYS A 62 -0.25 -24.89 -1.94
CA LYS A 62 -1.01 -23.93 -1.11
C LYS A 62 -0.25 -22.62 -0.86
N ILE A 63 1.07 -22.60 -1.01
CA ILE A 63 1.89 -21.39 -0.79
C ILE A 63 1.35 -20.20 -1.60
N SER A 64 1.05 -20.39 -2.89
CA SER A 64 0.49 -19.33 -3.74
C SER A 64 -0.85 -18.80 -3.19
N SER A 65 -1.75 -19.71 -2.78
CA SER A 65 -3.03 -19.33 -2.18
C SER A 65 -2.85 -18.60 -0.85
N ILE A 66 -1.96 -19.07 0.01
CA ILE A 66 -1.67 -18.44 1.31
C ILE A 66 -1.15 -17.02 1.11
N VAL A 67 -0.23 -16.82 0.16
CA VAL A 67 0.29 -15.49 -0.16
C VAL A 67 -0.82 -14.57 -0.67
N GLU A 68 -1.69 -15.07 -1.55
CA GLU A 68 -2.83 -14.29 -2.05
C GLU A 68 -3.79 -13.89 -0.91
N GLN A 69 -4.11 -14.81 -0.02
CA GLN A 69 -4.97 -14.56 1.15
C GLN A 69 -4.33 -13.55 2.10
N LEU A 70 -3.05 -13.72 2.42
CA LEU A 70 -2.29 -12.83 3.30
C LEU A 70 -2.26 -11.40 2.74
N ASN A 71 -1.99 -11.26 1.45
CA ASN A 71 -1.97 -9.95 0.78
C ASN A 71 -3.33 -9.26 0.80
N ARG A 72 -4.39 -10.02 0.55
CA ARG A 72 -5.76 -9.50 0.62
C ARG A 72 -6.10 -9.02 2.03
N ASP A 73 -5.73 -9.79 3.06
CA ASP A 73 -6.04 -9.47 4.45
C ASP A 73 -5.19 -8.33 4.99
N LEU A 74 -3.91 -8.25 4.62
CA LEU A 74 -3.04 -7.10 4.89
C LEU A 74 -3.64 -5.82 4.31
N LYS A 75 -3.99 -5.84 3.02
CA LYS A 75 -4.64 -4.69 2.36
C LYS A 75 -5.94 -4.31 3.06
N LYS A 76 -6.75 -5.28 3.46
CA LYS A 76 -8.01 -5.03 4.20
C LYS A 76 -7.75 -4.38 5.56
N LYS A 77 -6.74 -4.83 6.30
CA LYS A 77 -6.37 -4.27 7.61
C LYS A 77 -5.81 -2.84 7.49
N THR A 78 -4.98 -2.57 6.48
CA THR A 78 -4.41 -1.23 6.26
C THR A 78 -5.46 -0.24 5.74
N GLU A 79 -6.34 -0.66 4.83
CA GLU A 79 -7.44 0.17 4.34
C GLU A 79 -8.43 0.52 5.45
N ARG A 80 -8.73 -0.39 6.38
CA ARG A 80 -9.59 -0.06 7.55
C ARG A 80 -9.02 1.08 8.40
N LYS A 81 -7.70 1.09 8.64
CA LYS A 81 -7.03 2.17 9.37
C LYS A 81 -7.05 3.48 8.58
N LYS A 82 -6.84 3.40 7.25
CA LYS A 82 -6.88 4.54 6.33
C LYS A 82 -8.27 5.17 6.23
N GLN A 83 -9.32 4.35 6.13
CA GLN A 83 -10.71 4.79 6.12
C GLN A 83 -11.12 5.43 7.45
N ARG A 84 -10.68 4.85 8.59
CA ARG A 84 -10.88 5.49 9.91
C ARG A 84 -10.24 6.87 9.98
N ARG A 85 -9.03 7.04 9.46
CA ARG A 85 -8.36 8.35 9.40
C ARG A 85 -9.11 9.32 8.49
N LYS A 86 -9.53 8.90 7.30
CA LYS A 86 -10.35 9.72 6.38
C LYS A 86 -11.70 10.16 6.98
N LYS A 87 -12.34 9.32 7.80
CA LYS A 87 -13.58 9.71 8.50
C LYS A 87 -13.36 10.77 9.60
N LEU A 88 -12.14 10.91 10.10
CA LEU A 88 -11.74 11.92 11.07
C LEU A 88 -11.16 13.17 10.42
N GLU A 89 -10.94 13.16 9.10
CA GLU A 89 -10.63 14.37 8.35
C GLU A 89 -11.87 15.27 8.41
N LEU A 90 -11.73 16.38 9.13
CA LEU A 90 -12.80 17.37 9.27
C LEU A 90 -13.23 17.84 7.88
N PRO A 91 -14.55 17.90 7.60
CA PRO A 91 -15.03 18.31 6.29
C PRO A 91 -14.56 19.72 5.97
N ASN A 92 -14.27 19.90 4.68
CA ASN A 92 -13.56 20.99 4.05
C ASN A 92 -13.92 22.39 4.61
N GLN A 93 -12.93 23.06 5.21
CA GLN A 93 -13.03 24.41 5.82
C GLN A 93 -13.31 25.52 4.78
N ASN A 94 -13.31 25.19 3.49
CA ASN A 94 -13.60 26.12 2.40
C ASN A 94 -14.97 26.80 2.53
N TRP A 95 -16.00 26.11 3.03
CA TRP A 95 -17.32 26.71 3.26
C TRP A 95 -17.30 27.82 4.32
N LEU A 96 -16.42 27.70 5.31
CA LEU A 96 -16.22 28.70 6.37
C LEU A 96 -15.57 29.97 5.83
N TRP A 97 -14.61 29.84 4.90
CA TRP A 97 -14.00 30.99 4.24
C TRP A 97 -14.97 31.71 3.29
N ILE A 98 -15.79 30.95 2.54
CA ILE A 98 -16.80 31.51 1.64
C ILE A 98 -17.84 32.31 2.43
N SER A 99 -18.36 31.78 3.54
CA SER A 99 -19.35 32.47 4.36
C SER A 99 -18.78 33.75 4.99
N ALA A 100 -17.55 33.70 5.49
CA ALA A 100 -16.86 34.87 6.03
C ALA A 100 -16.65 35.98 4.97
N MET A 101 -16.28 35.60 3.75
CA MET A 101 -16.09 36.54 2.63
C MET A 101 -17.40 37.23 2.24
N ILE A 102 -18.50 36.47 2.15
CA ILE A 102 -19.83 37.00 1.84
C ILE A 102 -20.30 37.97 2.94
N LEU A 103 -20.09 37.61 4.20
CA LEU A 103 -20.45 38.47 5.34
C LEU A 103 -19.68 39.79 5.30
N LEU A 104 -18.37 39.74 5.01
CA LEU A 104 -17.53 40.93 4.91
C LEU A 104 -17.96 41.82 3.75
N LEU A 105 -18.28 41.24 2.58
CA LEU A 105 -18.83 41.97 1.44
C LEU A 105 -20.15 42.66 1.78
N LEU A 106 -21.06 41.99 2.49
CA LEU A 106 -22.34 42.59 2.91
C LEU A 106 -22.13 43.82 3.81
N ILE A 107 -21.17 43.77 4.73
CA ILE A 107 -20.83 44.90 5.59
C ILE A 107 -20.31 46.08 4.75
N VAL A 108 -19.40 45.82 3.81
CA VAL A 108 -18.85 46.86 2.92
C VAL A 108 -19.93 47.45 2.02
N PHE A 109 -20.79 46.62 1.43
CA PHE A 109 -21.91 47.09 0.61
C PHE A 109 -22.89 47.94 1.40
N SER A 110 -23.25 47.49 2.61
CA SER A 110 -24.12 48.27 3.50
C SER A 110 -23.51 49.64 3.81
N TYR A 111 -22.21 49.70 4.11
CA TYR A 111 -21.50 50.95 4.33
C TYR A 111 -21.51 51.87 3.11
N LEU A 112 -21.19 51.34 1.91
CA LEU A 112 -21.15 52.12 0.67
C LEU A 112 -22.52 52.72 0.32
N ILE A 113 -23.60 51.94 0.50
CA ILE A 113 -24.97 52.41 0.24
C ILE A 113 -25.32 53.56 1.19
N ILE A 114 -25.04 53.42 2.49
CA ILE A 114 -25.31 54.46 3.48
C ILE A 114 -24.49 55.71 3.19
N HIS A 115 -23.21 55.56 2.83
CA HIS A 115 -22.35 56.69 2.50
C HIS A 115 -22.83 57.43 1.25
N LYS A 116 -23.20 56.71 0.19
CA LYS A 116 -23.74 57.28 -1.05
C LYS A 116 -25.09 57.98 -0.85
N MET A 117 -25.93 57.48 0.05
CA MET A 117 -27.19 58.15 0.40
C MET A 117 -27.00 59.38 1.29
N ARG A 118 -25.95 59.42 2.12
CA ARG A 118 -25.68 60.53 3.02
C ARG A 118 -24.91 61.68 2.36
N ASN A 119 -24.11 61.39 1.34
CA ASN A 119 -23.41 62.36 0.49
C ASN A 119 -23.91 62.23 -0.96
N PRO A 120 -25.08 62.80 -1.31
CA PRO A 120 -25.53 62.86 -2.70
C PRO A 120 -24.62 63.73 -3.57
#